data_AF-A0A8H7WMN5-F1
#
_entry.id   AF-A0A8H7WMN5-F1
#
_cell.length_a   1.000
_cell.length_b   1.000
_cell.length_c   1.000
_cell.angle_alpha   90.00
_cell.angle_beta   90.00
_cell.angle_gamma   90.00
#
_symmetry.space_group_name_H-M   'P 1'
#
loop_
_entity.id
_entity.type
_entity.pdbx_description
1 polymer ?
#
loop_
_entity_poly.entity_id
_entity_poly.type
_entity_poly.pdbx_seq_one_letter_code
_entity_poly.pdbx_strand_id
1 'polypeptide(L)'
;MGGAGDGLKWYHFVYMSIAFGVPEAYFWTLRQTRDTFDRLCDTFNTSVLKIQTLNRTLLHFCHLAPNPAFTRFNDFPLEIQRLIWHFASQEPRTVELRRSDLDYLLKQNTERRPGIWSIAQIPAVLHTCCESRLEGLKSYELAFGTHEMEARVYVNFESDIVFMGRRCPIKNIISWDDPRANIKYRLLESDCEKIRRLAIRFDRSWGWDGEKFGGIEE
;
A
#
# COMPACT_ATOMS: atom_id res chain seq x y z
N MET A 1 4.70 29.48 -16.17
CA MET A 1 6.03 29.56 -16.79
C MET A 1 6.97 28.71 -15.96
N GLY A 2 7.53 27.66 -16.57
CA GLY A 2 8.42 26.71 -15.91
C GLY A 2 9.81 27.29 -15.66
N GLY A 3 10.58 26.58 -14.84
CA GLY A 3 11.99 26.87 -14.60
C GLY A 3 12.66 25.75 -13.83
N ALA A 4 13.25 24.82 -14.58
CA ALA A 4 13.99 23.65 -14.12
C ALA A 4 15.24 24.02 -13.28
N GLY A 5 15.05 24.34 -12.00
CA GLY A 5 16.13 24.87 -11.13
C GLY A 5 16.64 23.94 -10.03
N ASP A 6 15.89 22.91 -9.64
CA ASP A 6 16.19 22.17 -8.41
C ASP A 6 16.93 20.85 -8.63
N GLY A 7 16.89 20.26 -9.82
CA GLY A 7 17.57 18.99 -10.10
C GLY A 7 19.10 19.08 -10.12
N LEU A 8 19.65 20.22 -10.54
CA LEU A 8 21.11 20.41 -10.70
C LEU A 8 21.84 20.65 -9.36
N LYS A 9 21.13 21.09 -8.31
CA LYS A 9 21.74 21.48 -7.02
C LYS A 9 22.12 20.27 -6.16
N TRP A 10 21.43 19.15 -6.30
CA TRP A 10 21.65 17.96 -5.48
C TRP A 10 22.94 17.23 -5.81
N TYR A 11 23.34 17.19 -7.09
CA TYR A 11 24.60 16.55 -7.52
C TYR A 11 25.82 17.26 -6.95
N HIS A 12 25.80 18.59 -6.85
CA HIS A 12 26.86 19.35 -6.18
C HIS A 12 26.89 19.07 -4.67
N PHE A 13 25.73 18.90 -4.03
CA PHE A 13 25.66 18.56 -2.61
C PHE A 13 26.19 17.14 -2.32
N VAL A 14 25.88 16.17 -3.19
CA VAL A 14 26.43 14.81 -3.15
C VAL A 14 27.94 14.82 -3.36
N TYR A 15 28.44 15.57 -4.36
CA TYR A 15 29.87 15.72 -4.63
C TYR A 15 30.62 16.36 -3.45
N MET A 16 30.06 17.43 -2.86
CA MET A 16 30.63 18.07 -1.67
C MET A 16 30.59 17.15 -0.44
N SER A 17 29.53 16.35 -0.26
CA SER A 17 29.43 15.41 0.87
C SER A 17 30.44 14.27 0.78
N ILE A 18 30.70 13.79 -0.45
CA ILE A 18 31.73 12.78 -0.73
C ILE A 18 33.14 13.38 -0.58
N ALA A 19 33.36 14.62 -1.04
CA ALA A 19 34.66 15.29 -0.99
C ALA A 19 35.08 15.73 0.43
N PHE A 20 34.13 16.10 1.29
CA PHE A 20 34.40 16.55 2.67
C PHE A 20 34.20 15.48 3.75
N GLY A 21 33.87 14.25 3.36
CA GLY A 21 33.86 13.10 4.27
C GLY A 21 32.86 13.23 5.43
N VAL A 22 31.73 13.93 5.25
CA VAL A 22 30.69 14.08 6.28
C VAL A 22 29.66 12.95 6.11
N PRO A 23 29.71 11.89 6.92
CA PRO A 23 28.91 10.67 6.69
C PRO A 23 27.40 10.95 6.76
N GLU A 24 27.00 11.88 7.63
CA GLU A 24 25.61 12.29 7.84
C GLU A 24 24.99 12.95 6.61
N ALA A 25 25.77 13.77 5.89
CA ALA A 25 25.34 14.42 4.66
C ALA A 25 25.21 13.41 3.49
N TYR A 26 26.08 12.41 3.45
CA TYR A 26 25.99 11.30 2.50
C TYR A 26 24.74 10.44 2.72
N PHE A 27 24.45 10.04 3.97
CA PHE A 27 23.23 9.27 4.27
C PHE A 27 21.95 10.09 4.01
N TRP A 28 21.98 11.39 4.30
CA TRP A 28 20.86 12.28 4.02
C TRP A 28 20.58 12.40 2.51
N THR A 29 21.62 12.56 1.68
CA THR A 29 21.48 12.63 0.22
C THR A 29 21.04 11.30 -0.39
N LEU A 30 21.53 10.15 0.11
CA LEU A 30 21.03 8.82 -0.26
C LEU A 30 19.54 8.64 0.08
N ARG A 31 19.10 9.14 1.24
CA ARG A 31 17.67 9.08 1.61
C ARG A 31 16.82 9.91 0.66
N GLN A 32 17.26 11.13 0.33
CA GLN A 32 16.53 12.01 -0.61
C GLN A 32 16.46 11.42 -2.02
N THR A 33 17.56 10.88 -2.54
CA THR A 33 17.59 10.23 -3.87
C THR A 33 16.70 8.99 -3.91
N ARG A 34 16.65 8.20 -2.83
CA ARG A 34 15.72 7.08 -2.72
C ARG A 34 14.26 7.52 -2.66
N ASP A 35 13.95 8.58 -1.91
CA ASP A 35 12.59 9.11 -1.81
C ASP A 35 12.11 9.73 -3.12
N THR A 36 12.98 10.40 -3.87
CA THR A 36 12.65 10.91 -5.22
C THR A 36 12.44 9.77 -6.20
N PHE A 37 13.27 8.72 -6.16
CA PHE A 37 13.09 7.52 -6.97
C PHE A 37 11.75 6.83 -6.66
N ASP A 38 11.43 6.60 -5.39
CA ASP A 38 10.14 5.99 -5.00
C ASP A 38 8.94 6.83 -5.49
N ARG A 39 9.01 8.17 -5.42
CA ARG A 39 7.96 9.06 -5.95
C ARG A 39 7.84 8.98 -7.48
N LEU A 40 8.97 8.87 -8.18
CA LEU A 40 8.98 8.69 -9.64
C LEU A 40 8.37 7.35 -10.02
N CYS A 41 8.70 6.28 -9.32
CA CYS A 41 8.09 4.97 -9.51
C CYS A 41 6.58 5.01 -9.24
N ASP A 42 6.12 5.64 -8.15
CA ASP A 42 4.69 5.82 -7.87
C ASP A 42 3.98 6.58 -9.00
N THR A 43 4.61 7.64 -9.51
CA THR A 43 4.07 8.47 -10.60
C THR A 43 4.02 7.71 -11.92
N PHE A 44 5.06 6.93 -12.21
CA PHE A 44 5.15 6.07 -13.38
C PHE A 44 4.08 4.97 -13.31
N ASN A 45 3.97 4.26 -12.19
CA ASN A 45 2.92 3.25 -11.97
C ASN A 45 1.52 3.83 -12.12
N THR A 46 1.28 5.03 -11.57
CA THR A 46 0.00 5.74 -11.74
C THR A 46 -0.27 6.06 -13.20
N SER A 47 0.75 6.50 -13.94
CA SER A 47 0.64 6.83 -15.37
C SER A 47 0.41 5.58 -16.22
N VAL A 48 1.11 4.49 -15.94
CA VAL A 48 0.92 3.19 -16.59
C VAL A 48 -0.50 2.68 -16.35
N LEU A 49 -1.01 2.74 -15.12
CA LEU A 49 -2.40 2.38 -14.82
C LEU A 49 -3.40 3.24 -15.59
N LYS A 50 -3.16 4.56 -15.70
CA LYS A 50 -4.01 5.46 -16.51
C LYS A 50 -3.98 5.08 -17.98
N ILE A 51 -2.81 4.80 -18.56
CA ILE A 51 -2.65 4.39 -19.96
C ILE A 51 -3.32 3.04 -20.22
N GLN A 52 -3.12 2.05 -19.33
CA GLN A 52 -3.78 0.75 -19.44
C GLN A 52 -5.30 0.89 -19.37
N THR A 53 -5.80 1.73 -18.46
CA THR A 53 -7.23 2.03 -18.36
C THR A 53 -7.72 2.66 -19.65
N LEU A 54 -7.09 3.74 -20.13
CA LEU A 54 -7.42 4.42 -21.38
C LEU A 54 -7.40 3.49 -22.59
N ASN A 55 -6.37 2.65 -22.74
CA ASN A 55 -6.29 1.68 -23.82
C ASN A 55 -7.42 0.66 -23.75
N ARG A 56 -7.76 0.17 -22.55
CA ARG A 56 -8.89 -0.74 -22.37
C ARG A 56 -10.22 -0.07 -22.73
N THR A 57 -10.41 1.19 -22.35
CA THR A 57 -11.61 1.96 -22.75
C THR A 57 -11.65 2.20 -24.24
N LEU A 58 -10.55 2.62 -24.87
CA LEU A 58 -10.46 2.89 -26.31
C LEU A 58 -10.70 1.61 -27.13
N LEU A 59 -10.10 0.48 -26.74
CA LEU A 59 -10.32 -0.81 -27.39
C LEU A 59 -11.80 -1.25 -27.28
N HIS A 60 -12.46 -0.94 -26.17
CA HIS A 60 -13.88 -1.20 -25.96
C HIS A 60 -14.78 -0.25 -26.77
N PHE A 61 -14.43 1.04 -26.84
CA PHE A 61 -15.13 2.05 -27.65
C PHE A 61 -15.01 1.78 -29.16
N CYS A 62 -13.86 1.27 -29.61
CA CYS A 62 -13.64 0.91 -31.01
C CYS A 62 -14.24 -0.46 -31.38
N HIS A 63 -14.85 -1.19 -30.45
CA HIS A 63 -15.36 -2.57 -30.65
C HIS A 63 -14.32 -3.57 -31.20
N LEU A 64 -13.02 -3.23 -31.13
CA LEU A 64 -11.92 -4.03 -31.68
C LEU A 64 -11.48 -5.17 -30.75
N ALA A 65 -11.85 -5.09 -29.47
CA ALA A 65 -11.75 -6.22 -28.56
C ALA A 65 -13.13 -6.89 -28.49
N PRO A 66 -13.30 -8.18 -28.86
CA PRO A 66 -14.48 -8.92 -28.41
C PRO A 66 -14.52 -8.79 -26.88
N ASN A 67 -15.67 -8.40 -26.34
CA ASN A 67 -15.83 -8.33 -24.90
C ASN A 67 -15.48 -9.72 -24.35
N PRO A 68 -14.46 -9.90 -23.49
CA PRO A 68 -14.13 -11.18 -22.89
C PRO A 68 -15.18 -11.52 -21.83
N ALA A 69 -16.45 -11.52 -22.23
CA ALA A 69 -17.58 -11.85 -21.42
C ALA A 69 -17.84 -13.33 -21.64
N PHE A 70 -17.46 -14.13 -20.66
CA PHE A 70 -17.96 -15.49 -20.56
C PHE A 70 -19.46 -15.41 -20.21
N THR A 71 -20.31 -15.39 -21.25
CA THR A 71 -21.76 -15.19 -21.09
C THR A 71 -22.49 -16.40 -20.52
N ARG A 72 -21.82 -17.57 -20.48
CA ARG A 72 -22.41 -18.84 -20.05
C ARG A 72 -22.30 -19.11 -18.56
N PHE A 73 -21.88 -18.12 -17.76
CA PHE A 73 -21.79 -18.30 -16.30
C PHE A 73 -23.14 -18.70 -15.69
N ASN A 74 -24.21 -18.08 -16.16
CA ASN A 74 -25.57 -18.36 -15.69
C ASN A 74 -26.11 -19.71 -16.16
N ASP A 75 -25.48 -20.34 -17.17
CA ASP A 75 -25.87 -21.67 -17.64
C ASP A 75 -25.41 -22.78 -16.68
N PHE A 76 -24.48 -22.48 -15.77
CA PHE A 76 -23.99 -23.45 -14.80
C PHE A 76 -25.02 -23.71 -13.69
N PRO A 77 -25.08 -24.93 -13.14
CA PRO A 77 -25.79 -25.19 -11.89
C PRO A 77 -25.31 -24.27 -10.77
N LEU A 78 -26.20 -23.91 -9.85
CA LEU A 78 -25.91 -22.97 -8.75
C LEU A 78 -24.73 -23.44 -7.89
N GLU A 79 -24.54 -24.73 -7.74
CA GLU A 79 -23.42 -25.35 -7.02
C GLU A 79 -22.09 -24.98 -7.65
N ILE A 80 -22.03 -25.04 -8.99
CA ILE A 80 -20.81 -24.72 -9.75
C ILE A 80 -20.54 -23.22 -9.70
N GLN A 81 -21.58 -22.39 -9.87
CA GLN A 81 -21.43 -20.93 -9.75
C GLN A 81 -20.87 -20.53 -8.38
N ARG A 82 -21.39 -21.12 -7.29
CA ARG A 82 -20.90 -20.90 -5.93
C ARG A 82 -19.47 -21.36 -5.74
N LEU A 83 -19.09 -22.53 -6.29
CA LEU A 83 -17.71 -23.00 -6.25
C LEU A 83 -16.75 -22.03 -6.94
N ILE A 84 -17.14 -21.49 -8.11
CA ILE A 84 -16.34 -20.50 -8.82
C ILE A 84 -16.13 -19.26 -7.95
N TRP A 85 -17.19 -18.73 -7.32
CA TRP A 85 -17.06 -17.59 -6.41
C TRP A 85 -16.25 -17.89 -5.16
N HIS A 86 -16.36 -19.09 -4.60
CA HIS A 86 -15.56 -19.54 -3.46
C HIS A 86 -14.05 -19.58 -3.80
N PHE A 87 -13.67 -20.13 -4.95
CA PHE A 87 -12.27 -20.12 -5.35
C PHE A 87 -11.77 -18.72 -5.71
N ALA A 88 -12.60 -17.91 -6.37
CA ALA A 88 -12.26 -16.53 -6.68
C ALA A 88 -12.09 -15.65 -5.42
N SER A 89 -12.76 -15.98 -4.30
CA SER A 89 -12.60 -15.22 -3.06
C SER A 89 -11.28 -15.50 -2.34
N GLN A 90 -10.60 -16.60 -2.69
CA GLN A 90 -9.34 -17.04 -2.09
C GLN A 90 -8.09 -16.58 -2.85
N GLU A 91 -8.26 -15.81 -3.92
CA GLU A 91 -7.12 -15.31 -4.72
C GLU A 91 -6.18 -14.47 -3.83
N PRO A 92 -4.91 -14.89 -3.63
CA PRO A 92 -3.98 -14.15 -2.79
C PRO A 92 -3.58 -12.81 -3.42
N ARG A 93 -3.55 -11.76 -2.60
CA ARG A 93 -3.09 -10.43 -3.01
C ARG A 93 -2.38 -9.71 -1.89
N THR A 94 -1.64 -8.66 -2.27
CA THR A 94 -0.96 -7.80 -1.30
C THR A 94 -1.83 -6.58 -0.98
N VAL A 95 -2.20 -6.44 0.28
CA VAL A 95 -2.96 -5.30 0.81
C VAL A 95 -1.98 -4.32 1.47
N GLU A 96 -1.47 -3.37 0.69
CA GLU A 96 -0.63 -2.29 1.24
C GLU A 96 -1.48 -1.35 2.09
N LEU A 97 -1.17 -1.25 3.38
CA LEU A 97 -1.78 -0.27 4.26
C LEU A 97 -1.10 1.09 4.10
N ARG A 98 -1.92 2.12 3.98
CA ARG A 98 -1.51 3.52 3.93
C ARG A 98 -2.30 4.31 4.95
N ARG A 99 -1.62 5.25 5.60
CA ARG A 99 -2.22 6.20 6.53
C ARG A 99 -2.34 7.56 5.86
N SER A 100 -3.48 8.21 6.08
CA SER A 100 -3.68 9.62 5.77
C SER A 100 -4.05 10.37 7.06
N ASP A 101 -3.24 11.36 7.41
CA ASP A 101 -3.50 12.24 8.56
C ASP A 101 -4.26 13.48 8.09
N LEU A 102 -5.11 14.06 8.95
CA LEU A 102 -5.91 15.25 8.60
C LEU A 102 -5.02 16.42 8.13
N ASP A 103 -3.91 16.68 8.81
CA ASP A 103 -2.95 17.73 8.45
C ASP A 103 -2.31 17.50 7.06
N TYR A 104 -2.05 16.24 6.71
CA TYR A 104 -1.52 15.88 5.40
C TYR A 104 -2.57 16.09 4.30
N LEU A 105 -3.83 15.74 4.59
CA LEU A 105 -4.95 15.88 3.67
C LEU A 105 -5.31 17.34 3.39
N LEU A 106 -5.28 18.18 4.44
CA LEU A 106 -5.48 19.63 4.33
C LEU A 106 -4.36 20.27 3.49
N LYS A 107 -3.10 19.84 3.67
CA LYS A 107 -1.96 20.32 2.87
C LYS A 107 -2.03 19.88 1.40
N GLN A 108 -2.57 18.71 1.11
CA GLN A 108 -2.72 18.23 -0.27
C GLN A 108 -4.01 18.71 -0.95
N ASN A 109 -4.88 19.43 -0.24
CA ASN A 109 -6.21 19.84 -0.72
C ASN A 109 -7.01 18.66 -1.29
N THR A 110 -6.94 17.50 -0.63
CA THR A 110 -7.63 16.28 -1.06
C THR A 110 -8.86 16.03 -0.21
N GLU A 111 -9.98 15.67 -0.83
CA GLU A 111 -11.23 15.28 -0.14
C GLU A 111 -11.17 13.90 0.54
N ARG A 112 -9.98 13.30 0.64
CA ARG A 112 -9.84 11.99 1.29
C ARG A 112 -10.11 12.14 2.77
N ARG A 113 -10.88 11.20 3.32
CA ARG A 113 -11.08 11.11 4.77
C ARG A 113 -9.79 10.62 5.43
N PRO A 114 -9.45 11.09 6.64
CA PRO A 114 -8.32 10.55 7.39
C PRO A 114 -8.49 9.05 7.66
N GLY A 115 -7.44 8.41 8.17
CA GLY A 115 -7.45 7.02 8.61
C GLY A 115 -6.62 6.10 7.74
N ILE A 116 -6.90 4.80 7.88
CA ILE A 116 -6.18 3.73 7.20
C ILE A 116 -6.96 3.30 5.97
N TRP A 117 -6.23 3.14 4.87
CA TRP A 117 -6.78 2.76 3.59
C TRP A 117 -5.76 1.93 2.81
N SER A 118 -6.18 1.32 1.72
CA SER A 118 -5.30 0.55 0.85
C SER A 118 -5.41 1.00 -0.60
N ILE A 119 -4.31 0.87 -1.34
CA ILE A 119 -4.31 0.99 -2.82
C ILE A 119 -4.63 -0.33 -3.52
N ALA A 120 -4.77 -1.43 -2.77
CA ALA A 120 -5.15 -2.70 -3.36
C ALA A 120 -6.50 -2.56 -4.06
N GLN A 121 -6.63 -3.18 -5.24
CA GLN A 121 -7.90 -3.22 -5.95
C GLN A 121 -8.97 -3.84 -5.06
N ILE A 122 -10.23 -3.42 -5.16
CA ILE A 122 -11.33 -4.10 -4.47
C ILE A 122 -11.46 -5.51 -5.10
N PRO A 123 -11.58 -6.61 -4.32
CA PRO A 123 -11.75 -7.94 -4.90
C PRO A 123 -12.92 -7.94 -5.88
N ALA A 124 -12.73 -8.51 -7.07
CA ALA A 124 -13.78 -8.65 -8.09
C ALA A 124 -15.06 -9.23 -7.48
N VAL A 125 -14.88 -10.25 -6.64
CA VAL A 125 -15.97 -10.98 -5.97
C VAL A 125 -16.92 -10.07 -5.19
N LEU A 126 -16.44 -8.95 -4.62
CA LEU A 126 -17.28 -8.04 -3.83
C LEU A 126 -18.11 -7.05 -4.67
N HIS A 127 -17.82 -6.92 -5.97
CA HIS A 127 -18.44 -5.91 -6.82
C HIS A 127 -18.94 -6.40 -8.19
N THR A 128 -18.78 -7.68 -8.53
CA THR A 128 -19.31 -8.25 -9.78
C THR A 128 -20.84 -8.38 -9.80
N CYS A 129 -21.43 -9.07 -8.82
CA CYS A 129 -22.89 -9.25 -8.70
C CYS A 129 -23.31 -9.51 -7.24
N CYS A 130 -24.62 -9.61 -6.98
CA CYS A 130 -25.14 -9.85 -5.63
C CYS A 130 -24.72 -11.21 -5.06
N GLU A 131 -24.81 -12.28 -5.84
CA GLU A 131 -24.44 -13.65 -5.42
C GLU A 131 -22.95 -13.75 -5.11
N SER A 132 -22.13 -13.22 -6.01
CA SER A 132 -20.68 -13.12 -5.82
C SER A 132 -20.35 -12.37 -4.53
N ARG A 133 -21.02 -11.24 -4.27
CA ARG A 133 -20.80 -10.47 -3.03
C ARG A 133 -21.18 -11.26 -1.79
N LEU A 134 -22.30 -11.99 -1.83
CA LEU A 134 -22.74 -12.84 -0.71
C LEU A 134 -21.71 -13.95 -0.41
N GLU A 135 -21.13 -14.57 -1.44
CA GLU A 135 -20.06 -15.55 -1.28
C GLU A 135 -18.75 -14.90 -0.78
N GLY A 136 -18.35 -13.76 -1.36
CA GLY A 136 -17.13 -13.05 -0.98
C GLY A 136 -17.14 -12.57 0.47
N LEU A 137 -18.27 -12.06 0.97
CA LEU A 137 -18.42 -11.59 2.35
C LEU A 137 -18.36 -12.72 3.40
N LYS A 138 -18.32 -14.00 2.99
CA LYS A 138 -18.01 -15.12 3.90
C LYS A 138 -16.52 -15.20 4.25
N SER A 139 -15.66 -14.64 3.40
CA SER A 139 -14.19 -14.71 3.55
C SER A 139 -13.55 -13.35 3.75
N TYR A 140 -14.12 -12.29 3.18
CA TYR A 140 -13.63 -10.93 3.32
C TYR A 140 -14.33 -10.19 4.44
N GLU A 141 -13.54 -9.60 5.32
CA GLU A 141 -14.02 -8.74 6.41
C GLU A 141 -13.52 -7.31 6.20
N LEU A 142 -14.28 -6.33 6.70
CA LEU A 142 -13.83 -4.94 6.74
C LEU A 142 -12.92 -4.76 7.96
N ALA A 143 -11.66 -4.44 7.73
CA ALA A 143 -10.63 -4.38 8.75
C ALA A 143 -9.83 -3.07 8.74
N PHE A 144 -8.98 -2.94 9.76
CA PHE A 144 -8.05 -1.85 10.00
C PHE A 144 -8.74 -0.53 10.31
N GLY A 145 -9.80 -0.61 11.12
CA GLY A 145 -10.34 0.54 11.82
C GLY A 145 -9.38 1.05 12.90
N THR A 146 -9.59 2.27 13.34
CA THR A 146 -8.94 2.85 14.52
C THR A 146 -10.02 3.28 15.52
N HIS A 147 -9.63 3.64 16.74
CA HIS A 147 -10.60 4.07 17.76
C HIS A 147 -11.50 5.24 17.32
N GLU A 148 -11.01 6.09 16.43
CA GLU A 148 -11.75 7.25 15.94
C GLU A 148 -12.34 7.05 14.54
N MET A 149 -12.00 5.95 13.86
CA MET A 149 -12.26 5.79 12.43
C MET A 149 -12.67 4.37 12.08
N GLU A 150 -13.81 4.26 11.39
CA GLU A 150 -14.30 2.97 10.90
C GLU A 150 -13.31 2.30 9.93
N ALA A 151 -13.32 0.97 9.95
CA ALA A 151 -12.61 0.13 8.99
C ALA A 151 -13.06 0.42 7.56
N ARG A 152 -12.14 0.33 6.59
CA ARG A 152 -12.42 0.61 5.17
C ARG A 152 -11.75 -0.35 4.20
N VAL A 153 -10.97 -1.29 4.70
CA VAL A 153 -10.17 -2.18 3.88
C VAL A 153 -10.77 -3.57 3.97
N TYR A 154 -11.25 -4.10 2.85
CA TYR A 154 -11.65 -5.50 2.79
C TYR A 154 -10.42 -6.39 2.77
N VAL A 155 -10.36 -7.36 3.67
CA VAL A 155 -9.21 -8.28 3.81
C VAL A 155 -9.74 -9.69 3.97
N ASN A 156 -9.16 -10.62 3.22
CA ASN A 156 -9.28 -12.04 3.50
C ASN A 156 -8.06 -12.47 4.31
N PHE A 157 -8.17 -12.53 5.63
CA PHE A 157 -7.05 -12.87 6.52
C PHE A 157 -6.46 -14.28 6.26
N GLU A 158 -7.21 -15.16 5.62
CA GLU A 158 -6.76 -16.51 5.26
C GLU A 158 -5.91 -16.55 4.01
N SER A 159 -5.94 -15.54 3.13
CA SER A 159 -5.24 -15.55 1.83
C SER A 159 -4.40 -14.29 1.57
N ASP A 160 -4.89 -13.13 1.98
CA ASP A 160 -4.23 -11.85 1.75
C ASP A 160 -2.93 -11.70 2.55
N ILE A 161 -1.99 -10.97 1.96
CA ILE A 161 -0.74 -10.55 2.61
C ILE A 161 -0.91 -9.08 2.99
N VAL A 162 -0.93 -8.79 4.28
CA VAL A 162 -0.97 -7.41 4.77
C VAL A 162 0.42 -6.82 4.64
N PHE A 163 0.57 -5.72 3.91
CA PHE A 163 1.86 -5.07 3.69
C PHE A 163 1.95 -3.72 4.39
N MET A 164 2.97 -3.57 5.23
CA MET A 164 3.26 -2.38 6.01
C MET A 164 4.48 -1.67 5.46
N GLY A 165 4.21 -0.63 4.65
CA GLY A 165 5.23 0.18 4.01
C GLY A 165 5.55 1.48 4.76
N ARG A 166 6.27 2.40 4.09
CA ARG A 166 6.59 3.74 4.62
C ARG A 166 5.38 4.55 5.07
N ARG A 167 4.27 4.39 4.36
CA ARG A 167 3.04 5.15 4.60
C ARG A 167 2.16 4.57 5.70
N CYS A 168 2.46 3.37 6.19
CA CYS A 168 1.87 2.78 7.40
C CYS A 168 2.90 1.87 8.07
N PRO A 169 3.91 2.45 8.74
CA PRO A 169 5.00 1.68 9.32
C PRO A 169 4.53 0.87 10.53
N ILE A 170 5.16 -0.28 10.75
CA ILE A 170 4.80 -1.23 11.83
C ILE A 170 4.83 -0.63 13.24
N LYS A 171 5.60 0.44 13.45
CA LYS A 171 5.57 1.18 14.72
C LYS A 171 4.16 1.67 15.10
N ASN A 172 3.30 1.93 14.11
CA ASN A 172 1.90 2.32 14.35
C ASN A 172 1.05 1.18 14.95
N ILE A 173 1.58 -0.04 15.00
CA ILE A 173 0.90 -1.27 15.43
C ILE A 173 1.53 -1.82 16.70
N ILE A 174 2.86 -1.78 16.80
CA ILE A 174 3.61 -2.43 17.87
C ILE A 174 4.10 -1.44 18.94
N SER A 175 4.15 -0.12 18.68
CA SER A 175 4.56 0.83 19.74
C SER A 175 3.41 1.13 20.70
N TRP A 176 3.16 0.17 21.59
CA TRP A 176 2.25 0.34 22.72
C TRP A 176 2.84 1.29 23.78
N ASP A 177 4.18 1.35 23.85
CA ASP A 177 4.95 2.05 24.88
C ASP A 177 5.60 3.38 24.42
N ASP A 178 5.36 3.84 23.19
CA ASP A 178 5.87 5.15 22.75
C ASP A 178 4.85 6.24 23.08
N PRO A 179 5.11 7.12 24.08
CA PRO A 179 4.20 8.22 24.42
C PRO A 179 4.08 9.28 23.30
N ARG A 180 4.92 9.20 22.26
CA ARG A 180 4.83 10.03 21.05
C ARG A 180 4.05 9.34 19.92
N ALA A 181 3.73 8.05 20.05
CA ALA A 181 2.89 7.36 19.09
C ALA A 181 1.46 7.88 19.21
N ASN A 182 0.92 8.36 18.09
CA ASN A 182 -0.40 8.95 18.07
C ASN A 182 -1.45 7.82 18.16
N ILE A 183 -1.96 7.60 19.38
CA ILE A 183 -2.92 6.54 19.76
C ILE A 183 -4.14 6.49 18.83
N LYS A 184 -4.53 7.65 18.28
CA LYS A 184 -5.61 7.82 17.29
C LYS A 184 -5.53 6.88 16.08
N TYR A 185 -4.32 6.48 15.70
CA TYR A 185 -4.08 5.66 14.51
C TYR A 185 -3.60 4.25 14.82
N ARG A 186 -3.69 3.84 16.08
CA ARG A 186 -3.41 2.47 16.46
C ARG A 186 -4.47 1.57 15.81
N LEU A 187 -4.01 0.50 15.18
CA LEU A 187 -4.90 -0.54 14.70
C LEU A 187 -5.63 -1.17 15.88
N LEU A 188 -6.87 -1.57 15.65
CA LEU A 188 -7.59 -2.42 16.61
C LEU A 188 -6.80 -3.71 16.82
N GLU A 189 -6.60 -4.07 18.09
CA GLU A 189 -5.87 -5.28 18.49
C GLU A 189 -6.51 -6.54 17.88
N SER A 190 -7.84 -6.58 17.87
CA SER A 190 -8.65 -7.64 17.25
C SER A 190 -8.33 -7.88 15.78
N ASP A 191 -7.98 -6.83 15.03
CA ASP A 191 -7.62 -6.97 13.61
C ASP A 191 -6.18 -7.45 13.45
N CYS A 192 -5.30 -7.08 14.39
CA CYS A 192 -3.90 -7.48 14.38
C CYS A 192 -3.74 -8.98 14.67
N GLU A 193 -4.52 -9.52 15.60
CA GLU A 193 -4.54 -10.95 15.93
C GLU A 193 -4.97 -11.83 14.75
N LYS A 194 -5.81 -11.30 13.86
CA LYS A 194 -6.27 -12.00 12.66
C LYS A 194 -5.22 -12.05 11.56
N ILE A 195 -4.17 -11.22 11.59
CA ILE A 195 -3.16 -11.15 10.52
C ILE A 195 -2.33 -12.44 10.50
N ARG A 196 -2.55 -13.28 9.48
CA ARG A 196 -1.77 -14.52 9.28
C ARG A 196 -0.54 -14.33 8.41
N ARG A 197 -0.59 -13.40 7.45
CA ARG A 197 0.52 -13.12 6.53
C ARG A 197 0.83 -11.63 6.55
N LEU A 198 2.04 -11.32 6.99
CA LEU A 198 2.53 -9.97 7.17
C LEU A 198 3.82 -9.76 6.38
N ALA A 199 3.83 -8.73 5.53
CA ALA A 199 5.02 -8.22 4.87
C ALA A 199 5.35 -6.82 5.41
N ILE A 200 6.62 -6.57 5.73
CA ILE A 200 7.05 -5.31 6.34
C ILE A 200 8.18 -4.72 5.51
N ARG A 201 8.10 -3.43 5.18
CA ARG A 201 9.26 -2.70 4.65
C ARG A 201 10.16 -2.32 5.82
N PHE A 202 11.31 -2.99 5.92
CA PHE A 202 12.31 -2.63 6.92
C PHE A 202 13.10 -1.41 6.42
N ASP A 203 12.92 -0.25 7.07
CA ASP A 203 13.56 1.01 6.66
C ASP A 203 14.83 1.32 7.46
N ARG A 204 15.48 0.31 8.05
CA ARG A 204 16.87 0.48 8.49
C ARG A 204 17.73 0.54 7.24
N SER A 205 18.05 1.78 6.85
CA SER A 205 19.32 2.07 6.20
C SER A 205 20.38 1.39 7.04
N TRP A 206 21.27 0.61 6.42
CA TRP A 206 22.47 0.10 7.08
C TRP A 206 23.34 1.30 7.47
N GLY A 207 23.00 1.96 8.57
CA GLY A 207 23.93 2.72 9.37
C GLY A 207 24.73 1.68 10.13
N TRP A 208 26.00 1.54 9.79
CA TRP A 208 26.98 0.92 10.67
C TRP A 208 26.99 1.71 11.97
N ASP A 209 26.18 1.31 12.96
CA ASP A 209 26.35 1.74 14.34
C ASP A 209 27.50 0.88 14.90
N GLY A 210 28.74 1.28 14.62
CA GLY A 210 29.96 0.61 15.08
C GLY A 210 30.11 0.54 16.61
N GLU A 211 29.18 1.11 17.38
CA GLU A 211 29.24 1.17 18.84
C GLU A 211 28.34 0.15 19.57
N LYS A 212 27.57 -0.69 18.87
CA LYS A 212 26.64 -1.63 19.53
C LYS A 212 27.09 -3.10 19.63
N PHE A 213 28.31 -3.41 19.19
CA PHE A 213 28.91 -4.75 19.36
C PHE A 213 30.32 -4.70 19.98
N GLY A 214 30.58 -3.77 20.89
CA GLY A 214 31.79 -3.75 21.72
C GLY A 214 31.59 -4.49 23.04
N GLY A 215 31.17 -5.76 23.02
CA GLY A 215 30.83 -6.47 24.26
C GLY A 215 30.72 -7.98 24.18
N ILE A 216 31.36 -8.63 23.20
CA ILE A 216 31.63 -10.06 23.25
C ILE A 216 33.10 -10.22 22.88
N GLU A 217 33.97 -10.02 23.86
CA GLU A 217 35.33 -10.56 23.80
C GLU A 217 35.28 -12.06 24.15
N GLU A 218 36.17 -12.80 23.51
CA GLU A 218 36.38 -14.26 23.55
C GLU A 218 36.72 -14.81 24.95
#